data_AF-A0A813PGG8-F1
#
_entry.id   AF-A0A813PGG8-F1
#
_cell.length_a   1.000
_cell.length_b   1.000
_cell.length_c   1.000
_cell.angle_alpha   90.00
_cell.angle_beta   90.00
_cell.angle_gamma   90.00
#
_symmetry.space_group_name_H-M   'P 1'
#
loop_
_entity.id
_entity.type
_entity.pdbx_description
1 polymer ?
#
loop_
_entity_poly.entity_id
_entity_poly.type
_entity_poly.pdbx_seq_one_letter_code
_entity_poly.pdbx_strand_id
1 'polypeptide(L)'
;MKLDFKIFCDYNRNYPLREEVDESSSNASISDVLDALEMANSVYNIRRFNYVSKVVQLLSKEKLSELSGNAQSAVFKILQQMIDMVIKTGQNISIIQRILNQFRNSIRDSYPYFYYIGSERCWQRNIHTLTRMQDALKQIQVNLTKTNDEQNTQELPTFDWLPVEMQREIVRRLDNGNDIINVGVLNSNLYRVTKEILIWRELCLFHFGVDENVRERIMKLIQHNDDENNCDWKDVYFKLKRRYGHREVYAEMIHQCQICKCLYWQDSGHLCLYETINKSRSSIPISPTKLVSLLAQ
;
A
#
# COMPACT_ATOMS: atom_id res chain seq x y z
N MET A 1 -25.10 -4.85 -4.73
CA MET A 1 -24.28 -3.74 -5.28
C MET A 1 -23.61 -4.27 -6.53
N LYS A 2 -23.72 -3.53 -7.63
CA LYS A 2 -23.18 -3.92 -8.95
C LYS A 2 -21.78 -3.33 -9.05
N LEU A 3 -20.76 -4.17 -9.23
CA LEU A 3 -19.40 -3.73 -9.49
C LEU A 3 -19.18 -3.65 -11.00
N ASP A 4 -18.91 -2.44 -11.53
CA ASP A 4 -18.69 -2.21 -12.97
C ASP A 4 -17.22 -2.50 -13.38
N PHE A 5 -16.76 -3.73 -13.14
CA PHE A 5 -15.48 -4.20 -13.69
C PHE A 5 -15.45 -5.72 -13.85
N LYS A 6 -14.67 -6.20 -14.82
CA LYS A 6 -14.45 -7.64 -15.03
C LYS A 6 -13.19 -8.07 -14.29
N ILE A 7 -13.24 -9.22 -13.64
CA ILE A 7 -12.05 -9.83 -13.01
C ILE A 7 -11.31 -10.70 -14.04
N PHE A 8 -12.06 -11.41 -14.88
CA PHE A 8 -11.53 -12.30 -15.89
C PHE A 8 -11.91 -11.81 -17.28
N CYS A 9 -10.98 -11.90 -18.23
CA CYS A 9 -11.34 -11.83 -19.64
C CYS A 9 -11.85 -13.22 -20.03
N ASP A 10 -13.16 -13.37 -20.24
CA ASP A 10 -13.77 -14.65 -20.60
C ASP A 10 -13.26 -15.11 -21.98
N TYR A 11 -12.26 -16.01 -21.98
CA TYR A 11 -11.85 -16.68 -23.22
C TYR A 11 -11.42 -18.12 -23.01
N ASN A 12 -12.14 -18.88 -22.19
CA ASN A 12 -11.99 -20.33 -22.17
C ASN A 12 -13.35 -21.05 -22.11
N ARG A 13 -14.17 -20.85 -23.15
CA ARG A 13 -15.10 -21.88 -23.65
C ARG A 13 -15.20 -21.75 -25.17
N ASN A 14 -14.94 -22.85 -25.87
CA ASN A 14 -15.12 -23.02 -27.31
C ASN A 14 -16.56 -22.68 -27.75
N TYR A 15 -16.84 -21.41 -28.03
CA TYR A 15 -18.06 -20.99 -28.70
C TYR A 15 -17.73 -19.94 -29.77
N PRO A 16 -18.26 -20.08 -30.99
CA PRO A 16 -18.04 -19.11 -32.05
C PRO A 16 -18.62 -17.75 -31.65
N LEU A 17 -17.91 -16.69 -32.06
CA LEU A 17 -18.28 -15.29 -31.90
C LEU A 17 -19.78 -15.08 -32.18
N ARG A 18 -20.58 -14.98 -31.12
CA ARG A 18 -21.93 -14.41 -31.22
C ARG A 18 -21.78 -12.91 -31.02
N GLU A 19 -22.18 -12.18 -32.05
CA GLU A 19 -22.55 -10.77 -31.99
C GLU A 19 -23.72 -10.62 -31.01
N GLU A 20 -23.42 -10.50 -29.73
CA GLU A 20 -24.29 -9.99 -28.68
C GLU A 20 -23.38 -9.78 -27.47
N VAL A 21 -22.89 -8.55 -27.30
CA VAL A 21 -22.23 -8.13 -26.06
C VAL A 21 -23.32 -8.04 -25.02
N ASP A 22 -23.66 -9.17 -24.43
CA ASP A 22 -24.53 -9.22 -23.28
C ASP A 22 -23.82 -8.47 -22.15
N GLU A 23 -24.39 -7.34 -21.72
CA GLU A 23 -24.02 -6.53 -20.56
C GLU A 23 -24.23 -7.31 -19.25
N SER A 24 -23.79 -8.57 -19.20
CA SER A 24 -23.61 -9.29 -17.97
C SER A 24 -22.37 -8.73 -17.27
N SER A 25 -22.56 -7.61 -16.57
CA SER A 25 -21.69 -7.22 -15.47
C SER A 25 -21.53 -8.44 -14.58
N SER A 26 -20.37 -9.09 -14.62
CA SER A 26 -20.01 -10.09 -13.63
C SER A 26 -20.09 -9.39 -12.28
N ASN A 27 -21.15 -9.64 -11.51
CA ASN A 27 -21.34 -9.12 -10.17
C ASN A 27 -20.35 -9.82 -9.24
N ALA A 28 -19.06 -9.55 -9.43
CA ALA A 28 -18.04 -10.12 -8.57
C ALA A 28 -18.21 -9.58 -7.15
N SER A 29 -18.16 -10.46 -6.16
CA SER A 29 -18.08 -10.02 -4.77
C SER A 29 -16.67 -9.52 -4.48
N ILE A 30 -16.53 -8.68 -3.44
CA ILE A 30 -15.21 -8.21 -2.98
C ILE A 30 -14.26 -9.39 -2.73
N SER A 31 -14.76 -10.49 -2.15
CA SER A 31 -13.97 -11.71 -1.96
C SER A 31 -13.44 -12.27 -3.28
N ASP A 32 -14.26 -12.31 -4.34
CA ASP A 32 -13.84 -12.82 -5.65
C ASP A 32 -12.73 -11.96 -6.25
N VAL A 33 -12.83 -10.64 -6.10
CA VAL A 33 -11.81 -9.69 -6.58
C VAL A 33 -10.50 -9.89 -5.84
N LEU A 34 -10.55 -10.02 -4.51
CA LEU A 34 -9.36 -10.24 -3.68
C LEU A 34 -8.68 -11.59 -3.97
N ASP A 35 -9.47 -12.64 -4.17
CA ASP A 35 -8.96 -13.98 -4.48
C ASP A 35 -8.38 -14.03 -5.91
N ALA A 36 -9.03 -13.40 -6.90
CA ALA A 36 -8.55 -13.40 -8.28
C ALA A 36 -7.30 -12.52 -8.51
N LEU A 37 -7.16 -11.45 -7.74
CA LEU A 37 -5.89 -10.70 -7.65
C LEU A 37 -4.85 -11.44 -6.80
N GLU A 38 -5.17 -12.63 -6.29
CA GLU A 38 -4.31 -13.44 -5.42
C GLU A 38 -3.70 -12.62 -4.28
N MET A 39 -4.50 -11.74 -3.67
CA MET A 39 -4.00 -10.78 -2.67
C MET A 39 -3.32 -11.48 -1.49
N ALA A 40 -3.85 -12.64 -1.09
CA ALA A 40 -3.29 -13.44 0.01
C ALA A 40 -1.92 -14.03 -0.32
N ASN A 41 -1.67 -14.44 -1.58
CA ASN A 41 -0.37 -14.94 -2.02
C ASN A 41 0.60 -13.80 -2.36
N SER A 42 0.06 -12.66 -2.83
CA SER A 42 0.84 -11.49 -3.20
C SER A 42 1.61 -10.88 -2.03
N VAL A 43 1.25 -11.18 -0.78
CA VAL A 43 2.00 -10.76 0.41
C VAL A 43 3.44 -11.29 0.40
N TYR A 44 3.69 -12.46 -0.19
CA TYR A 44 5.03 -13.06 -0.26
C TYR A 44 5.94 -12.37 -1.29
N ASN A 45 5.38 -11.53 -2.17
CA ASN A 45 6.16 -10.71 -3.10
C ASN A 45 6.46 -9.36 -2.44
N ILE A 46 7.75 -9.08 -2.22
CA ILE A 46 8.23 -7.86 -1.57
C ILE A 46 7.77 -6.57 -2.27
N ARG A 47 7.56 -6.60 -3.60
CA ARG A 47 7.11 -5.44 -4.37
C ARG A 47 5.62 -5.15 -4.17
N ARG A 48 4.82 -6.19 -3.93
CA ARG A 48 3.37 -6.11 -3.72
C ARG A 48 2.98 -5.91 -2.25
N PHE A 49 3.83 -6.34 -1.31
CA PHE A 49 3.53 -6.35 0.12
C PHE A 49 3.02 -5.00 0.65
N ASN A 50 3.68 -3.89 0.31
CA ASN A 50 3.27 -2.56 0.78
C ASN A 50 1.93 -2.12 0.19
N TYR A 51 1.65 -2.47 -1.08
CA TYR A 51 0.37 -2.20 -1.72
C TYR A 51 -0.75 -2.98 -1.01
N VAL A 52 -0.57 -4.31 -0.85
CA VAL A 52 -1.53 -5.19 -0.18
C VAL A 52 -1.76 -4.72 1.28
N SER A 53 -0.69 -4.36 1.98
CA SER A 53 -0.76 -3.82 3.34
C SER A 53 -1.63 -2.57 3.42
N LYS A 54 -1.53 -1.66 2.44
CA LYS A 54 -2.36 -0.47 2.39
C LYS A 54 -3.84 -0.81 2.11
N VAL A 55 -4.11 -1.73 1.19
CA VAL A 55 -5.49 -2.20 0.91
C VAL A 55 -6.12 -2.78 2.18
N VAL A 56 -5.41 -3.66 2.88
CA VAL A 56 -5.87 -4.28 4.13
C VAL A 56 -6.07 -3.22 5.24
N GLN A 57 -5.21 -2.21 5.32
CA GLN A 57 -5.40 -1.06 6.22
C GLN A 57 -6.67 -0.28 5.90
N LEU A 58 -6.93 0.03 4.63
CA LEU A 58 -8.11 0.80 4.24
C LEU A 58 -9.40 0.00 4.48
N LEU A 59 -9.44 -1.27 4.06
CA LEU A 59 -10.59 -2.15 4.28
C LEU A 59 -10.92 -2.31 5.77
N SER A 60 -9.90 -2.46 6.63
CA SER A 60 -10.12 -2.62 8.06
C SER A 60 -10.57 -1.34 8.77
N LYS A 61 -10.05 -0.18 8.36
CA LYS A 61 -10.38 1.11 8.98
C LYS A 61 -11.75 1.61 8.53
N GLU A 62 -12.02 1.54 7.24
CA GLU A 62 -13.10 2.31 6.61
C GLU A 62 -14.31 1.45 6.27
N LYS A 63 -14.14 0.12 6.14
CA LYS A 63 -15.17 -0.74 5.53
C LYS A 63 -15.45 -2.05 6.27
N LEU A 64 -14.72 -2.41 7.32
CA LEU A 64 -14.76 -3.77 7.87
C LEU A 64 -16.18 -4.25 8.24
N SER A 65 -16.99 -3.38 8.85
CA SER A 65 -18.38 -3.62 9.23
C SER A 65 -19.36 -3.60 8.04
N GLU A 66 -19.00 -2.97 6.93
CA GLU A 66 -19.79 -2.90 5.70
C GLU A 66 -19.51 -4.09 4.77
N LEU A 67 -18.38 -4.78 4.96
CA LEU A 67 -18.02 -5.96 4.17
C LEU A 67 -18.94 -7.14 4.47
N SER A 68 -19.26 -7.91 3.43
CA SER A 68 -19.92 -9.21 3.60
C SER A 68 -19.05 -10.18 4.41
N GLY A 69 -19.66 -11.20 5.04
CA GLY A 69 -18.91 -12.19 5.82
C GLY A 69 -17.80 -12.91 5.02
N ASN A 70 -18.02 -13.14 3.72
CA ASN A 70 -17.02 -13.72 2.83
C ASN A 70 -15.87 -12.74 2.56
N ALA A 71 -16.17 -11.47 2.31
CA ALA A 71 -15.16 -10.43 2.12
C ALA A 71 -14.35 -10.19 3.40
N GLN A 72 -14.99 -10.16 4.58
CA GLN A 72 -14.29 -10.12 5.87
C GLN A 72 -13.35 -11.32 6.01
N SER A 73 -13.82 -12.54 5.72
CA SER A 73 -13.01 -13.76 5.79
C SER A 73 -11.81 -13.72 4.85
N ALA A 74 -11.98 -13.21 3.63
CA ALA A 74 -10.88 -13.00 2.68
C ALA A 74 -9.84 -12.01 3.21
N VAL A 75 -10.28 -10.91 3.81
CA VAL A 75 -9.37 -9.92 4.45
C VAL A 75 -8.61 -10.53 5.63
N PHE A 76 -9.27 -11.31 6.50
CA PHE A 76 -8.60 -12.03 7.59
C PHE A 76 -7.59 -13.08 7.08
N LYS A 77 -7.92 -13.77 5.98
CA LYS A 77 -7.01 -14.71 5.31
C LYS A 77 -5.75 -13.98 4.81
N ILE A 78 -5.89 -12.82 4.17
CA ILE A 78 -4.75 -12.00 3.74
C ILE A 78 -3.91 -11.61 4.97
N LEU A 79 -4.55 -11.09 6.04
CA LEU A 79 -3.87 -10.70 7.28
C LEU A 79 -3.09 -11.86 7.90
N GLN A 80 -3.65 -13.08 7.90
CA GLN A 80 -2.95 -14.27 8.38
C GLN A 80 -1.71 -14.58 7.54
N GLN A 81 -1.80 -14.54 6.22
CA GLN A 81 -0.66 -14.75 5.33
C GLN A 81 0.43 -13.68 5.53
N MET A 82 0.04 -12.43 5.77
CA MET A 82 0.99 -11.36 6.09
C MET A 82 1.79 -11.67 7.36
N ILE A 83 1.15 -12.25 8.38
CA ILE A 83 1.82 -12.62 9.63
C ILE A 83 2.71 -13.84 9.44
N ASP A 84 2.26 -14.85 8.69
CA ASP A 84 3.09 -16.00 8.34
C ASP A 84 4.36 -15.58 7.59
N MET A 85 4.25 -14.59 6.69
CA MET A 85 5.38 -14.00 6.01
C MET A 85 6.31 -13.26 6.99
N VAL A 86 5.79 -12.46 7.93
CA VAL A 86 6.62 -11.80 8.95
C VAL A 86 7.28 -12.78 9.92
N ILE A 87 6.59 -13.86 10.31
CA ILE A 87 7.16 -14.95 11.10
C ILE A 87 8.38 -15.55 10.40
N LYS A 88 8.28 -15.78 9.08
CA LYS A 88 9.36 -16.38 8.29
C LYS A 88 10.54 -15.43 8.04
N THR A 89 10.26 -14.14 7.84
CA THR A 89 11.26 -13.17 7.35
C THR A 89 11.82 -12.24 8.43
N GLY A 90 11.10 -12.04 9.54
CA GLY A 90 11.41 -11.04 10.55
C GLY A 90 11.26 -9.58 10.08
N GLN A 91 10.75 -9.34 8.86
CA GLN A 91 10.63 -7.99 8.27
C GLN A 91 9.23 -7.39 8.51
N ASN A 92 9.08 -6.07 8.32
CA ASN A 92 7.78 -5.37 8.33
C ASN A 92 6.95 -5.51 9.63
N ILE A 93 7.58 -5.88 10.75
CA ILE A 93 6.92 -6.12 12.04
C ILE A 93 6.05 -4.93 12.46
N SER A 94 6.60 -3.71 12.40
CA SER A 94 5.89 -2.48 12.79
C SER A 94 4.66 -2.20 11.93
N ILE A 95 4.71 -2.54 10.63
CA ILE A 95 3.57 -2.38 9.72
C ILE A 95 2.45 -3.30 10.16
N ILE A 96 2.74 -4.59 10.40
CA ILE A 96 1.73 -5.57 10.82
C ILE A 96 1.18 -5.24 12.21
N GLN A 97 2.02 -4.82 13.16
CA GLN A 97 1.56 -4.39 14.48
C GLN A 97 0.54 -3.25 14.38
N ARG A 98 0.82 -2.25 13.55
CA ARG A 98 -0.11 -1.14 13.29
C ARG A 98 -1.42 -1.64 12.69
N ILE A 99 -1.36 -2.54 11.70
CA ILE A 99 -2.54 -3.15 11.08
C ILE A 99 -3.37 -3.91 12.12
N LEU A 100 -2.75 -4.80 12.90
CA LEU A 100 -3.44 -5.60 13.92
C LEU A 100 -4.12 -4.72 14.98
N ASN A 101 -3.44 -3.68 15.45
CA ASN A 101 -4.02 -2.73 16.39
C ASN A 101 -5.23 -2.01 15.77
N GLN A 102 -5.14 -1.65 14.49
CA GLN A 102 -6.25 -1.04 13.77
C GLN A 102 -7.45 -1.99 13.63
N PHE A 103 -7.24 -3.24 13.21
CA PHE A 103 -8.29 -4.27 13.15
C PHE A 103 -8.96 -4.47 14.51
N ARG A 104 -8.14 -4.57 15.57
CA ARG A 104 -8.65 -4.74 16.93
C ARG A 104 -9.52 -3.57 17.36
N ASN A 105 -9.11 -2.34 17.04
CA ASN A 105 -9.91 -1.15 17.32
C ASN A 105 -11.21 -1.15 16.52
N SER A 106 -11.16 -1.38 15.20
CA SER A 106 -12.36 -1.44 14.35
C SER A 106 -13.39 -2.46 14.84
N ILE A 107 -12.94 -3.63 15.30
CA ILE A 107 -13.83 -4.68 15.83
C ILE A 107 -14.40 -4.30 17.21
N ARG A 108 -13.59 -3.65 18.05
CA ARG A 108 -14.03 -3.18 19.38
C ARG A 108 -15.02 -2.04 19.27
N ASP A 109 -14.77 -1.09 18.38
CA ASP A 109 -15.60 0.09 18.18
C ASP A 109 -16.97 -0.28 17.54
N SER A 110 -17.07 -1.48 16.95
CA SER A 110 -18.34 -2.05 16.47
C SER A 110 -19.20 -2.66 17.59
N TYR A 111 -18.75 -2.67 18.85
CA TYR A 111 -19.54 -3.14 20.00
C TYR A 111 -20.63 -2.13 20.40
N PRO A 112 -21.86 -2.55 20.78
CA PRO A 112 -22.36 -3.93 20.87
C PRO A 112 -22.97 -4.47 19.57
N TYR A 113 -22.81 -3.75 18.45
CA TYR A 113 -23.41 -4.04 17.15
C TYR A 113 -22.63 -5.12 16.37
N PHE A 114 -22.40 -6.29 16.99
CA PHE A 114 -21.64 -7.39 16.41
C PHE A 114 -22.23 -7.95 15.11
N TYR A 115 -23.51 -7.71 14.81
CA TYR A 115 -24.17 -8.19 13.58
C TYR A 115 -23.48 -7.71 12.30
N TYR A 116 -22.76 -6.59 12.35
CA TYR A 116 -21.94 -6.11 11.22
C TYR A 116 -20.66 -6.93 10.98
N ILE A 117 -20.20 -7.71 11.96
CA ILE A 117 -19.01 -8.58 11.89
C ILE A 117 -19.42 -10.07 11.99
N GLY A 118 -20.74 -10.33 11.88
CA GLY A 118 -21.33 -11.66 11.95
C GLY A 118 -21.92 -12.00 13.33
N SER A 119 -21.96 -13.28 13.67
CA SER A 119 -22.46 -13.72 14.97
C SER A 119 -21.47 -13.36 16.10
N GLU A 120 -21.93 -13.31 17.35
CA GLU A 120 -21.06 -13.14 18.52
C GLU A 120 -19.90 -14.14 18.53
N ARG A 121 -20.16 -15.40 18.12
CA ARG A 121 -19.11 -16.43 17.97
C ARG A 121 -18.07 -16.06 16.93
N CYS A 122 -18.48 -15.47 15.80
CA CYS A 122 -17.57 -14.99 14.77
C CYS A 122 -16.69 -13.85 15.29
N TRP A 123 -17.29 -12.90 16.00
CA TRP A 123 -16.58 -11.80 16.67
C TRP A 123 -15.55 -12.32 17.69
N GLN A 124 -15.94 -13.24 18.57
CA GLN A 124 -15.04 -13.86 19.56
C GLN A 124 -13.87 -14.59 18.86
N ARG A 125 -14.15 -15.36 17.80
CA ARG A 125 -13.12 -16.04 17.01
C ARG A 125 -12.14 -15.06 16.37
N ASN A 126 -12.63 -13.94 15.84
CA ASN A 126 -11.79 -12.92 15.20
C ASN A 126 -10.88 -12.24 16.24
N ILE A 127 -11.42 -11.87 17.40
CA ILE A 127 -10.62 -11.31 18.51
C ILE A 127 -9.55 -12.30 18.98
N HIS A 128 -9.90 -13.57 19.18
CA HIS A 128 -8.95 -14.60 19.56
C HIS A 128 -7.84 -14.78 18.52
N THR A 129 -8.20 -14.77 17.23
CA THR A 129 -7.25 -14.85 16.13
C THR A 129 -6.28 -13.67 16.12
N LEU A 130 -6.79 -12.44 16.26
CA LEU A 130 -5.96 -11.24 16.34
C LEU A 130 -5.04 -11.24 17.57
N THR A 131 -5.51 -11.77 18.70
CA THR A 131 -4.71 -11.86 19.93
C THR A 131 -3.54 -12.83 19.73
N ARG A 132 -3.83 -14.03 19.20
CA ARG A 132 -2.78 -15.02 18.86
C ARG A 132 -1.75 -14.45 17.89
N MET A 133 -2.20 -13.70 16.91
CA MET A 133 -1.35 -13.02 15.93
C MET A 133 -0.46 -11.94 16.58
N GLN A 134 -0.99 -11.14 17.49
CA GLN A 134 -0.23 -10.16 18.26
C GLN A 134 0.84 -10.85 19.13
N ASP A 135 0.51 -11.97 19.77
CA ASP A 135 1.45 -12.69 20.63
C ASP A 135 2.56 -13.37 19.82
N ALA A 136 2.26 -13.91 18.64
CA ALA A 136 3.27 -14.41 17.70
C ALA A 136 4.28 -13.32 17.31
N LEU A 137 3.82 -12.09 17.02
CA LEU A 137 4.71 -10.97 16.70
C LEU A 137 5.57 -10.54 17.88
N LYS A 138 5.04 -10.54 19.11
CA LYS A 138 5.83 -10.24 20.31
C LYS A 138 6.97 -11.24 20.48
N GLN A 139 6.69 -12.53 20.27
CA GLN A 139 7.72 -13.58 20.38
C GLN A 139 8.86 -13.37 19.38
N ILE A 140 8.54 -13.03 18.13
CA ILE A 140 9.56 -12.71 17.11
C ILE A 140 10.40 -11.51 17.54
N GLN A 141 9.77 -10.43 18.01
CA GLN A 141 10.48 -9.24 18.44
C GLN A 141 11.48 -9.55 19.56
N VAL A 142 11.05 -10.37 20.54
CA VAL A 142 11.91 -10.83 21.64
C VAL A 142 13.06 -11.70 21.13
N ASN A 143 12.81 -12.58 20.17
CA ASN A 143 13.84 -13.44 19.60
C ASN A 143 14.88 -12.63 18.82
N LEU A 144 14.45 -11.65 18.01
CA LEU A 144 15.35 -10.76 17.27
C LEU A 144 16.25 -9.94 18.21
N THR A 145 15.72 -9.48 19.34
CA THR A 145 16.54 -8.77 20.34
C THR A 145 17.58 -9.70 20.98
N LYS A 146 17.20 -10.94 21.31
CA LYS A 146 18.11 -11.92 21.92
C LYS A 146 19.22 -12.37 20.98
N THR A 147 18.92 -12.61 19.70
CA THR A 147 19.93 -12.99 18.71
C THR A 147 20.96 -11.87 18.50
N ASN A 148 20.53 -10.61 18.58
CA ASN A 148 21.45 -9.48 18.49
C ASN A 148 22.37 -9.39 19.71
N ASP A 149 21.90 -9.76 20.92
CA ASP A 149 22.71 -9.78 22.14
C ASP A 149 23.71 -10.95 22.17
N GLU A 150 23.33 -12.12 21.64
CA GLU A 150 24.18 -13.32 21.61
C GLU A 150 25.25 -13.29 20.49
N GLN A 151 24.99 -12.58 19.38
CA GLN A 151 25.94 -12.42 18.26
C GLN A 151 26.82 -11.16 18.36
N ASN A 152 26.72 -10.40 19.46
CA ASN A 152 27.29 -9.05 19.60
C ASN A 152 28.81 -8.99 19.92
N THR A 153 29.63 -9.84 19.29
CA THR A 153 31.10 -9.66 19.26
C THR A 153 31.60 -9.01 17.97
N GLN A 154 30.76 -8.84 16.95
CA GLN A 154 31.06 -8.04 15.77
C GLN A 154 29.98 -6.98 15.60
N GLU A 155 30.35 -5.71 15.82
CA GLU A 155 29.49 -4.57 15.54
C GLU A 155 29.04 -4.65 14.06
N LEU A 156 27.77 -4.99 13.85
CA LEU A 156 27.18 -4.97 12.52
C LEU A 156 27.20 -3.52 12.00
N PRO A 157 27.58 -3.30 10.73
CA PRO A 157 27.62 -1.96 10.18
C PRO A 157 26.25 -1.31 10.27
N THR A 158 26.19 -0.19 10.98
CA THR A 158 24.95 0.59 11.16
C THR A 158 24.79 1.60 10.03
N PHE A 159 23.58 2.12 9.86
CA PHE A 159 23.28 3.14 8.85
C PHE A 159 24.21 4.35 8.93
N ASP A 160 24.65 4.70 10.13
CA ASP A 160 25.55 5.83 10.41
C ASP A 160 26.98 5.62 9.90
N TRP A 161 27.36 4.37 9.61
CA TRP A 161 28.68 4.03 9.09
C TRP A 161 28.76 4.19 7.57
N LEU A 162 27.62 4.35 6.89
CA LEU A 162 27.60 4.64 5.46
C LEU A 162 28.17 6.04 5.19
N PRO A 163 28.91 6.25 4.09
CA PRO A 163 29.29 7.60 3.65
C PRO A 163 28.07 8.53 3.55
N VAL A 164 28.27 9.81 3.83
CA VAL A 164 27.17 10.79 3.89
C VAL A 164 26.43 10.90 2.55
N GLU A 165 27.12 10.67 1.42
CA GLU A 165 26.53 10.62 0.08
C GLU A 165 25.56 9.43 -0.07
N MET A 166 25.87 8.29 0.53
CA MET A 166 24.98 7.12 0.53
C MET A 166 23.79 7.32 1.45
N GLN A 167 24.01 7.91 2.64
CA GLN A 167 22.92 8.29 3.55
C GLN A 167 21.97 9.27 2.85
N ARG A 168 22.51 10.28 2.14
CA ARG A 168 21.75 11.24 1.34
C ARG A 168 20.95 10.55 0.25
N GLU A 169 21.55 9.65 -0.52
CA GLU A 169 20.82 8.91 -1.55
C GLU A 169 19.67 8.09 -0.96
N ILE A 170 19.90 7.41 0.17
CA ILE A 170 18.86 6.62 0.83
C ILE A 170 17.72 7.53 1.33
N VAL A 171 18.04 8.63 2.00
CA VAL A 171 17.03 9.61 2.48
C VAL A 171 16.24 10.20 1.32
N ARG A 172 16.90 10.49 0.19
CA ARG A 172 16.26 10.99 -1.04
C ARG A 172 15.24 10.02 -1.63
N ARG A 173 15.41 8.71 -1.42
CA ARG A 173 14.45 7.68 -1.89
C ARG A 173 13.23 7.53 -0.99
N LEU A 174 13.20 8.17 0.19
CA LEU A 174 12.02 8.17 1.04
C LEU A 174 10.91 9.00 0.38
N ASP A 175 9.72 8.41 0.32
CA ASP A 175 8.54 9.00 -0.30
C ASP A 175 7.64 9.74 0.70
N ASN A 176 8.07 9.93 1.95
CA ASN A 176 7.26 10.57 2.97
C ASN A 176 8.09 11.50 3.84
N GLY A 177 7.75 12.79 3.78
CA GLY A 177 8.42 13.82 4.57
C GLY A 177 8.41 13.60 6.09
N ASN A 178 7.43 12.88 6.66
CA ASN A 178 7.49 12.53 8.09
C ASN A 178 8.62 11.55 8.40
N ASP A 179 8.88 10.60 7.49
CA ASP A 179 9.94 9.62 7.66
C ASP A 179 11.31 10.28 7.54
N ILE A 180 11.46 11.25 6.63
CA ILE A 180 12.65 12.11 6.52
C ILE A 180 12.89 12.88 7.83
N ILE A 181 11.84 13.47 8.43
CA ILE A 181 11.96 14.16 9.73
C ILE A 181 12.43 13.18 10.80
N ASN A 182 11.81 12.00 10.88
CA ASN A 182 12.14 10.99 11.89
C ASN A 182 13.60 10.50 11.77
N VAL A 183 14.11 10.33 10.54
CA VAL A 183 15.52 10.02 10.30
C VAL A 183 16.43 11.12 10.85
N GLY A 184 16.05 12.39 10.68
CA GLY A 184 16.83 13.53 11.19
C GLY A 184 16.87 13.64 12.70
N VAL A 185 15.99 12.95 13.44
CA VAL A 185 15.98 12.92 14.91
C VAL A 185 17.01 11.93 15.47
N LEU A 186 17.50 10.99 14.66
CA LEU A 186 18.37 9.90 15.12
C LEU A 186 19.77 10.39 15.55
N ASN A 187 20.39 11.27 14.74
CA ASN A 187 21.69 11.88 15.06
C ASN A 187 21.94 13.18 14.27
N SER A 188 23.04 13.87 14.60
CA SER A 188 23.42 15.16 14.03
C SER A 188 23.81 15.09 12.54
N ASN A 189 24.40 13.99 12.07
CA ASN A 189 24.78 13.83 10.67
C ASN A 189 23.54 13.69 9.78
N LEU A 190 22.60 12.83 10.19
CA LEU A 190 21.33 12.64 9.50
C LEU A 190 20.45 13.88 9.58
N TYR A 191 20.50 14.63 10.68
CA TYR A 191 19.85 15.93 10.77
C TYR A 191 20.36 16.92 9.71
N ARG A 192 21.67 16.92 9.43
CA ARG A 192 22.26 17.76 8.37
C ARG A 192 21.80 17.33 6.98
N VAL A 193 21.83 16.01 6.71
CA VAL A 193 21.38 15.44 5.43
C VAL A 193 19.89 15.75 5.19
N THR A 194 19.03 15.49 6.17
CA THR A 194 17.56 15.68 6.04
C THR A 194 17.14 17.15 5.92
N LYS A 195 18.04 18.10 6.19
CA LYS A 195 17.84 19.53 5.97
C LYS A 195 18.23 20.01 4.57
N GLU A 196 18.87 19.17 3.76
CA GLU A 196 19.28 19.57 2.42
C GLU A 196 18.07 19.92 1.54
N ILE A 197 18.14 21.10 0.93
CA ILE A 197 17.04 21.69 0.15
C ILE A 197 16.63 20.79 -1.02
N LEU A 198 17.60 20.13 -1.66
CA LEU A 198 17.36 19.25 -2.79
C LEU A 198 16.45 18.07 -2.44
N ILE A 199 16.57 17.51 -1.24
CA ILE A 199 15.73 16.38 -0.79
C ILE A 199 14.26 16.81 -0.80
N TRP A 200 13.95 17.97 -0.23
CA TRP A 200 12.58 18.47 -0.15
C TRP A 200 12.05 18.97 -1.51
N ARG A 201 12.90 19.55 -2.35
CA ARG A 201 12.54 19.95 -3.73
C ARG A 201 12.16 18.74 -4.57
N GLU A 202 13.00 17.70 -4.57
CA GLU A 202 12.75 16.46 -5.31
C GLU A 202 11.50 15.75 -4.77
N LEU A 203 11.31 15.73 -3.46
CA LEU A 203 10.09 15.19 -2.84
C LEU A 203 8.84 15.95 -3.30
N CYS A 204 8.88 17.28 -3.39
CA CYS A 204 7.78 18.07 -3.92
C CYS A 204 7.49 17.71 -5.38
N LEU A 205 8.52 17.65 -6.24
CA LEU A 205 8.36 17.28 -7.65
C LEU A 205 7.83 15.85 -7.81
N PHE A 206 8.29 14.91 -6.99
CA PHE A 206 7.86 13.52 -7.04
C PHE A 206 6.35 13.35 -6.78
N HIS A 207 5.81 14.02 -5.75
CA HIS A 207 4.39 13.91 -5.41
C HIS A 207 3.48 14.83 -6.23
N PHE A 208 3.92 16.05 -6.49
CA PHE A 208 3.05 17.11 -7.01
C PHE A 208 3.36 17.50 -8.46
N GLY A 209 4.49 17.04 -9.00
CA GLY A 209 4.90 17.33 -10.38
C GLY A 209 4.18 16.50 -11.45
N VAL A 210 3.21 15.65 -11.09
CA VAL A 210 2.40 14.91 -12.06
C VAL A 210 1.39 15.84 -12.76
N ASP A 211 0.85 16.83 -12.04
CA ASP A 211 0.00 17.87 -12.62
C ASP A 211 0.89 18.96 -13.21
N GLU A 212 0.78 19.17 -14.53
CA GLU A 212 1.61 20.12 -15.27
C GLU A 212 1.50 21.55 -14.74
N ASN A 213 0.31 21.97 -14.30
CA ASN A 213 0.10 23.31 -13.75
C ASN A 213 0.80 23.47 -12.39
N VAL A 214 0.76 22.42 -11.56
CA VAL A 214 1.44 22.42 -10.26
C VAL A 214 2.95 22.33 -10.45
N ARG A 215 3.40 21.52 -11.42
CA ARG A 215 4.80 21.39 -11.82
C ARG A 215 5.36 22.74 -12.26
N GLU A 216 4.69 23.46 -13.16
CA GLU A 216 5.14 24.77 -13.64
C GLU A 216 5.27 25.78 -12.49
N ARG A 217 4.31 25.78 -11.55
CA ARG A 217 4.38 26.64 -10.35
C ARG A 217 5.57 26.29 -9.45
N ILE A 218 5.83 24.99 -9.23
CA ILE A 218 7.00 24.54 -8.45
C ILE A 218 8.29 24.95 -9.16
N MET A 219 8.37 24.78 -10.49
CA MET A 219 9.56 25.16 -11.26
C MET A 219 9.82 26.67 -11.22
N LYS A 220 8.78 27.51 -11.29
CA LYS A 220 8.90 28.96 -11.08
C LYS A 220 9.42 29.30 -9.68
N LEU A 221 8.94 28.61 -8.65
CA LEU A 221 9.45 28.77 -7.28
C LEU A 221 10.91 28.34 -7.14
N ILE A 222 11.36 27.31 -7.88
CA ILE A 222 12.77 26.91 -7.90
C ILE A 222 13.61 28.02 -8.53
N GLN A 223 13.23 28.47 -9.74
CA GLN A 223 13.97 29.48 -10.51
C GLN A 223 14.11 30.82 -9.77
N HIS A 224 13.07 31.28 -9.07
CA HIS A 224 13.11 32.54 -8.34
C HIS A 224 13.87 32.49 -7.01
N ASN A 225 14.05 31.30 -6.42
CA ASN A 225 14.64 31.16 -5.08
C ASN A 225 16.07 30.59 -5.10
N ASP A 226 16.63 30.30 -6.28
CA ASP A 226 18.02 29.85 -6.41
C ASP A 226 19.04 30.95 -6.04
N ASP A 227 18.63 32.23 -6.10
CA ASP A 227 19.51 33.37 -5.80
C ASP A 227 19.55 33.77 -4.30
N GLU A 228 18.52 33.43 -3.50
CA GLU A 228 18.42 33.89 -2.09
C GLU A 228 18.29 32.79 -1.03
N ASN A 229 18.20 31.51 -1.41
CA ASN A 229 18.12 30.37 -0.47
C ASN A 229 17.01 30.50 0.61
N ASN A 230 16.00 31.34 0.38
CA ASN A 230 15.04 31.80 1.40
C ASN A 230 13.72 30.99 1.41
N CYS A 231 13.65 29.94 0.59
CA CYS A 231 12.46 29.10 0.50
C CYS A 231 12.62 27.84 1.34
N ASP A 232 11.84 27.73 2.44
CA ASP A 232 11.76 26.50 3.22
C ASP A 232 10.93 25.45 2.46
N TRP A 233 11.63 24.60 1.70
CA TRP A 233 11.01 23.54 0.90
C TRP A 233 10.32 22.46 1.74
N LYS A 234 10.69 22.30 3.02
CA LYS A 234 9.97 21.43 3.94
C LYS A 234 8.57 21.99 4.20
N ASP A 235 8.47 23.29 4.48
CA ASP A 235 7.18 23.96 4.66
C ASP A 235 6.34 23.95 3.38
N VAL A 236 6.98 24.18 2.21
CA VAL A 236 6.31 24.06 0.91
C VAL A 236 5.74 22.66 0.73
N TYR A 237 6.50 21.61 1.01
CA TYR A 237 6.03 20.23 0.93
C TYR A 237 4.77 19.99 1.77
N PHE A 238 4.76 20.38 3.05
CA PHE A 238 3.58 20.17 3.90
C PHE A 238 2.38 21.06 3.53
N LYS A 239 2.60 22.24 2.93
CA LYS A 239 1.53 23.06 2.35
C LYS A 239 0.92 22.39 1.11
N LEU A 240 1.76 21.87 0.21
CA LEU A 240 1.32 21.15 -0.99
C LEU A 240 0.61 19.84 -0.64
N LYS A 241 1.14 19.06 0.31
CA LYS A 241 0.53 17.82 0.81
C LYS A 241 -0.88 18.04 1.36
N ARG A 242 -1.11 19.15 2.08
CA ARG A 242 -2.44 19.53 2.57
C ARG A 242 -3.41 19.91 1.46
N ARG A 243 -2.92 20.54 0.38
CA ARG A 243 -3.76 21.06 -0.70
C ARG A 243 -4.10 20.00 -1.76
N TYR A 244 -3.11 19.22 -2.18
CA TYR A 244 -3.22 18.29 -3.31
C TYR A 244 -3.25 16.82 -2.89
N GLY A 245 -3.12 16.54 -1.59
CA GLY A 245 -3.06 15.18 -1.07
C GLY A 245 -1.66 14.58 -1.22
N HIS A 246 -1.56 13.26 -1.11
CA HIS A 246 -0.30 12.54 -1.19
C HIS A 246 -0.38 11.52 -2.32
N ARG A 247 0.63 11.49 -3.19
CA ARG A 247 0.70 10.52 -4.29
C ARG A 247 1.00 9.13 -3.74
N GLU A 248 0.09 8.20 -3.96
CA GLU A 248 0.27 6.79 -3.60
C GLU A 248 1.04 6.07 -4.71
N VAL A 249 2.31 5.73 -4.45
CA VAL A 249 3.16 4.96 -5.38
C VAL A 249 3.66 3.72 -4.67
N TYR A 250 3.62 2.58 -5.35
CA TYR A 250 4.14 1.31 -4.84
C TYR A 250 5.05 0.68 -5.88
N ALA A 251 5.95 -0.19 -5.44
CA ALA A 251 6.89 -0.88 -6.32
C ALA A 251 6.17 -1.77 -7.36
N GLU A 252 4.99 -2.26 -6.99
CA GLU A 252 4.07 -2.99 -7.87
C GLU A 252 2.65 -2.47 -7.59
N MET A 253 1.91 -2.14 -8.66
CA MET A 253 0.56 -1.59 -8.56
C MET A 253 -0.42 -2.39 -9.39
N ILE A 254 -1.67 -2.44 -8.94
CA ILE A 254 -2.76 -2.97 -9.76
C ILE A 254 -3.06 -1.97 -10.87
N HIS A 255 -3.29 -2.48 -12.07
CA HIS A 255 -3.69 -1.72 -13.23
C HIS A 255 -5.10 -2.09 -13.64
N GLN A 256 -5.83 -1.11 -14.18
CA GLN A 256 -7.10 -1.33 -14.84
C GLN A 256 -6.94 -1.11 -16.34
N CYS A 257 -7.29 -2.13 -17.12
CA CYS A 257 -7.42 -1.99 -18.56
C CYS A 257 -8.52 -0.99 -18.90
N GLN A 258 -8.25 -0.01 -19.77
CA GLN A 258 -9.27 0.95 -20.16
C GLN A 258 -10.32 0.36 -21.10
N ILE A 259 -10.02 -0.76 -21.76
CA ILE A 259 -10.90 -1.41 -22.73
C ILE A 259 -11.81 -2.43 -22.04
N CYS A 260 -11.24 -3.49 -21.45
CA CYS A 260 -12.02 -4.57 -20.84
C CYS A 260 -12.32 -4.35 -19.34
N LYS A 261 -11.80 -3.27 -18.74
CA LYS A 261 -11.92 -2.95 -17.31
C LYS A 261 -11.32 -3.98 -16.36
N CYS A 262 -10.53 -4.91 -16.86
CA CYS A 262 -9.83 -5.94 -16.07
C CYS A 262 -8.84 -5.33 -15.09
N LEU A 263 -8.84 -5.84 -13.86
CA LEU A 263 -7.84 -5.52 -12.82
C LEU A 263 -6.77 -6.59 -12.77
N TYR A 264 -5.50 -6.19 -12.79
CA TYR A 264 -4.37 -7.12 -12.78
C TYR A 264 -3.10 -6.48 -12.19
N TRP A 265 -2.13 -7.29 -11.77
CA TRP A 265 -0.81 -6.79 -11.36
C TRP A 265 0.02 -6.36 -12.57
N GLN A 266 0.69 -5.21 -12.50
CA GLN A 266 1.49 -4.65 -13.60
C GLN A 266 2.48 -5.66 -14.19
N ASP A 267 3.18 -6.41 -13.34
CA ASP A 267 4.17 -7.42 -13.72
C ASP A 267 3.56 -8.67 -14.39
N SER A 268 2.31 -8.99 -14.05
CA SER A 268 1.59 -10.18 -14.51
C SER A 268 0.88 -9.94 -15.84
N GLY A 269 0.54 -8.67 -16.13
CA GLY A 269 -0.22 -8.31 -17.30
C GLY A 269 -1.65 -8.88 -17.27
N HIS A 270 -2.36 -8.73 -18.38
CA HIS A 270 -3.63 -9.42 -18.61
C HIS A 270 -3.78 -9.73 -20.09
N LEU A 271 -4.57 -10.75 -20.42
CA LEU A 271 -4.86 -11.12 -21.80
C LEU A 271 -6.10 -10.36 -22.28
N CYS A 272 -5.91 -9.28 -23.04
CA CYS A 272 -6.99 -8.54 -23.68
C CYS A 272 -6.94 -8.69 -25.20
N LEU A 273 -8.05 -9.15 -25.79
CA LEU A 273 -8.19 -9.32 -27.24
C LEU A 273 -8.00 -8.01 -28.02
N TYR A 274 -8.42 -6.88 -27.43
CA TYR A 274 -8.26 -5.58 -28.07
C TYR A 274 -6.82 -5.04 -27.99
N GLU A 275 -6.05 -5.40 -26.97
CA GLU A 275 -4.61 -5.04 -26.90
C GLU A 275 -3.75 -5.89 -27.85
N THR A 276 -4.21 -7.09 -28.20
CA THR A 276 -3.53 -7.93 -29.20
C THR A 276 -3.69 -7.37 -30.62
N ILE A 277 -4.77 -6.62 -30.87
CA ILE A 277 -5.07 -5.97 -32.15
C ILE A 277 -4.51 -4.54 -32.20
N ASN A 278 -4.65 -3.77 -31.11
CA ASN A 278 -4.13 -2.41 -30.99
C ASN A 278 -2.95 -2.38 -30.00
N LYS A 279 -1.73 -2.14 -30.51
CA LYS A 279 -0.48 -2.06 -29.72
C LYS A 279 -0.46 -0.94 -28.65
N SER A 280 -1.50 -0.13 -28.56
CA SER A 280 -1.64 0.93 -27.57
C SER A 280 -2.14 0.35 -26.25
N ARG A 281 -1.20 -0.04 -25.38
CA ARG A 281 -1.47 -0.33 -23.97
C ARG A 281 -2.15 0.87 -23.33
N SER A 282 -3.43 0.75 -23.04
CA SER A 282 -4.20 1.77 -22.35
C SER A 282 -4.64 1.18 -21.03
N SER A 283 -3.72 1.16 -20.07
CA SER A 283 -3.98 0.70 -18.70
C SER A 283 -3.60 1.80 -17.72
N ILE A 284 -4.43 2.01 -16.70
CA ILE A 284 -4.21 3.07 -15.71
C ILE A 284 -3.89 2.40 -14.37
N PRO A 285 -2.83 2.84 -13.65
CA PRO A 285 -2.55 2.35 -12.31
C PRO A 285 -3.66 2.75 -11.35
N ILE A 286 -4.08 1.81 -10.51
CA ILE A 286 -5.10 1.97 -9.49
C ILE A 286 -4.39 2.05 -8.15
N SER A 287 -4.65 3.12 -7.39
CA SER A 287 -4.14 3.25 -6.04
C SER A 287 -4.94 2.38 -5.06
N PRO A 288 -4.39 1.96 -3.90
CA PRO A 288 -5.14 1.22 -2.89
C PRO A 288 -6.44 1.92 -2.46
N THR A 289 -6.40 3.24 -2.30
CA THR A 289 -7.58 4.05 -1.98
C THR A 289 -8.63 3.96 -3.08
N LYS A 290 -8.21 4.10 -4.35
CA LYS A 290 -9.12 3.95 -5.47
C LYS A 290 -9.67 2.52 -5.57
N LEU A 291 -8.86 1.50 -5.36
CA LEU A 291 -9.28 0.10 -5.38
C LEU A 291 -10.35 -0.16 -4.31
N VAL A 292 -10.12 0.24 -3.06
CA VAL A 292 -11.11 0.08 -1.99
C VAL A 292 -12.39 0.85 -2.27
N SER A 293 -12.28 2.06 -2.85
CA SER A 293 -13.47 2.81 -3.28
C SER A 293 -14.26 2.10 -4.39
N LEU A 294 -13.59 1.38 -5.30
CA LEU A 294 -14.24 0.59 -6.35
C LEU A 294 -14.91 -0.66 -5.76
N LEU A 295 -14.31 -1.28 -4.74
CA LEU A 295 -14.86 -2.45 -4.06
C LEU A 295 -16.09 -2.13 -3.20
N ALA A 296 -16.25 -0.88 -2.77
CA ALA A 296 -17.31 -0.45 -1.86
C ALA A 296 -18.51 0.23 -2.55
N GLN A 297 -18.61 0.17 -3.89
CA GLN A 297 -19.75 0.63 -4.70
C GLN A 297 -20.71 -0.53 -5.01
#